data_AF-A0A3E0TZC1-F1
#
_entry.id   AF-A0A3E0TZC1-F1
#
_cell.length_a   1.000
_cell.length_b   1.000
_cell.length_c   1.000
_cell.angle_alpha   90.00
_cell.angle_beta   90.00
_cell.angle_gamma   90.00
#
_symmetry.space_group_name_H-M   'P 1'
#
loop_
_entity.id
_entity.type
_entity.pdbx_description
1 polymer ?
#
loop_
_entity_poly.entity_id
_entity_poly.type
_entity_poly.pdbx_seq_one_letter_code
_entity_poly.pdbx_strand_id
1 'polypeptide(L)'
;MKKRYTEEQIIRAIKQHEAGTKVDDICREMGISTGTFYNWRSKYAGLEVNEAKRLKALEAENNKLKRLLAEKLLEVEGMKDVLFKKVVKPSDRKRVASHLIELFNLSERVACQLSSVSRTAFRYRPRKKADTVIRERLRALAAEYPRYGYLMLHGLLRAEGLVKNKKQTYRIYTEEGLQVRTKKRKKIQRPRLPMEVPSTLNQRWSMDFVSDQLANGRRFRTLNVVDDYSREMVGQLVCVSISGRQVARFLSQLIDMRARPGSIVCDNGTEFTSKAMFFWSKESHVKLSFIQPGKPTQNAFVESLNGKFRNECLNQHWFRTMEKARYEIDKWREHYNHVRPHSSLNYLSPVEFAKRAA
;
A
#
# COMPACT_ATOMS: atom_id res chain seq x y z
N MET A 1 -30.54 51.85 -15.87
CA MET A 1 -31.39 53.00 -16.23
C MET A 1 -32.62 52.49 -16.99
N LYS A 2 -33.84 52.74 -16.50
CA LYS A 2 -35.06 52.47 -17.28
C LYS A 2 -35.22 53.58 -18.33
N LYS A 3 -35.35 53.23 -19.61
CA LYS A 3 -35.64 54.21 -20.67
C LYS A 3 -37.05 54.79 -20.44
N ARG A 4 -37.20 56.11 -20.63
CA ARG A 4 -38.44 56.87 -20.37
C ARG A 4 -39.58 56.54 -21.36
N TYR A 5 -39.24 56.11 -22.58
CA TYR A 5 -40.19 55.71 -23.63
C TYR A 5 -39.85 54.31 -24.13
N THR A 6 -40.87 53.50 -24.42
CA THR A 6 -40.69 52.18 -25.03
C THR A 6 -40.47 52.32 -26.54
N GLU A 7 -39.79 51.35 -27.14
CA GLU A 7 -39.56 51.33 -28.60
C GLU A 7 -40.90 51.28 -29.37
N GLU A 8 -41.95 50.69 -28.77
CA GLU A 8 -43.30 50.70 -29.32
C GLU A 8 -43.91 52.10 -29.38
N GLN A 9 -43.71 52.91 -28.32
CA GLN A 9 -44.17 54.30 -28.27
C GLN A 9 -43.42 55.16 -29.30
N ILE A 10 -42.11 54.93 -29.45
CA ILE A 10 -41.26 55.64 -30.41
C ILE A 10 -41.69 55.33 -31.86
N ILE A 11 -41.92 54.05 -32.20
CA ILE A 11 -42.33 53.65 -33.55
C ILE A 11 -43.76 54.13 -33.88
N ARG A 12 -44.67 54.13 -32.89
CA ARG A 12 -46.02 54.71 -33.08
C ARG A 12 -45.97 56.21 -33.39
N ALA A 13 -45.13 56.97 -32.67
CA ALA A 13 -44.94 58.39 -32.93
C ALA A 13 -44.36 58.66 -34.33
N ILE A 14 -43.44 57.81 -34.81
CA ILE A 14 -42.89 57.91 -36.18
C ILE A 14 -43.96 57.59 -37.23
N LYS A 15 -44.76 56.53 -37.02
CA LYS A 15 -45.87 56.17 -37.93
C LYS A 15 -46.97 57.25 -37.96
N GLN A 16 -47.27 57.92 -36.84
CA GLN A 16 -48.19 59.06 -36.81
C GLN A 16 -47.71 60.22 -37.70
N HIS A 17 -46.39 60.45 -37.73
CA HIS A 17 -45.80 61.44 -38.63
C HIS A 17 -45.82 60.98 -40.10
N GLU A 18 -45.49 59.72 -40.39
CA GLU A 18 -45.59 59.14 -41.74
C GLU A 18 -47.03 59.14 -42.29
N ALA A 19 -48.02 59.08 -41.40
CA ALA A 19 -49.45 59.22 -41.72
C ALA A 19 -49.91 60.68 -41.88
N GLY A 20 -49.03 61.68 -41.74
CA GLY A 20 -49.30 63.09 -42.04
C GLY A 20 -49.38 64.05 -40.85
N THR A 21 -49.16 63.59 -39.60
CA THR A 21 -49.19 64.46 -38.42
C THR A 21 -47.93 65.34 -38.34
N LYS A 22 -48.06 66.61 -37.94
CA LYS A 22 -46.90 67.53 -37.82
C LYS A 22 -45.98 67.12 -36.67
N VAL A 23 -44.67 67.25 -36.87
CA VAL A 23 -43.64 66.87 -35.89
C VAL A 23 -43.80 67.65 -34.58
N ASP A 24 -44.17 68.92 -34.65
CA ASP A 24 -44.34 69.78 -33.47
C ASP A 24 -45.47 69.32 -32.55
N ASP A 25 -46.54 68.77 -33.12
CA ASP A 25 -47.70 68.28 -32.36
C ASP A 25 -47.36 66.97 -31.64
N ILE A 26 -46.66 66.05 -32.31
CA ILE A 26 -46.16 64.80 -31.73
C ILE A 26 -45.14 65.09 -30.60
N CYS A 27 -44.27 66.08 -30.79
CA CYS A 27 -43.28 66.48 -29.79
C CYS A 27 -43.94 67.06 -28.54
N ARG A 28 -45.01 67.84 -28.70
CA ARG A 28 -45.82 68.38 -27.59
C ARG A 28 -46.57 67.28 -26.84
N GLU A 29 -47.20 66.35 -27.55
CA GLU A 29 -47.97 65.24 -26.96
C GLU A 29 -47.06 64.29 -26.15
N MET A 30 -45.90 63.94 -26.71
CA MET A 30 -44.96 63.01 -26.07
C MET A 30 -44.01 63.69 -25.07
N GLY A 31 -43.96 65.03 -25.04
CA GLY A 31 -43.07 65.80 -24.16
C GLY A 31 -41.57 65.65 -24.49
N ILE A 32 -41.23 65.64 -25.79
CA ILE A 32 -39.87 65.46 -26.31
C ILE A 32 -39.46 66.63 -27.20
N SER A 33 -38.15 66.83 -27.40
CA SER A 33 -37.65 67.84 -28.35
C SER A 33 -37.70 67.35 -29.80
N THR A 34 -37.82 68.28 -30.75
CA THR A 34 -37.78 67.99 -32.20
C THR A 34 -36.52 67.22 -32.59
N GLY A 35 -35.36 67.58 -32.04
CA GLY A 35 -34.10 66.85 -32.25
C GLY A 35 -34.15 65.39 -31.77
N THR A 36 -34.84 65.11 -30.66
CA THR A 36 -35.05 63.74 -30.16
C THR A 36 -35.92 62.93 -31.12
N PHE A 37 -36.97 63.55 -31.68
CA PHE A 37 -37.84 62.92 -32.67
C PHE A 37 -37.10 62.56 -33.97
N TYR A 38 -36.29 63.48 -34.52
CA TYR A 38 -35.51 63.19 -35.72
C TYR A 38 -34.43 62.12 -35.48
N ASN A 39 -33.81 62.10 -34.30
CA ASN A 39 -32.89 61.01 -33.90
C ASN A 39 -33.60 59.65 -33.81
N TRP A 40 -34.85 59.62 -33.33
CA TRP A 40 -35.67 58.41 -33.35
C TRP A 40 -36.04 58.00 -34.76
N ARG A 41 -36.47 58.94 -35.61
CA ARG A 41 -36.78 58.69 -37.02
C ARG A 41 -35.58 58.12 -37.76
N SER A 42 -34.38 58.68 -37.58
CA SER A 42 -33.16 58.12 -38.20
C SER A 42 -32.86 56.68 -37.79
N LYS A 43 -33.30 56.24 -36.60
CA LYS A 43 -32.96 54.93 -36.03
C LYS A 43 -34.07 53.88 -36.20
N TYR A 44 -35.31 54.31 -36.28
CA TYR A 44 -36.50 53.43 -36.27
C TYR A 44 -37.45 53.67 -37.46
N ALA A 45 -37.13 54.57 -38.39
CA ALA A 45 -37.90 54.73 -39.63
C ALA A 45 -37.91 53.43 -40.45
N GLY A 46 -39.08 53.09 -41.00
CA GLY A 46 -39.28 51.87 -41.78
C GLY A 46 -39.38 50.57 -40.96
N LEU A 47 -39.27 50.62 -39.62
CA LEU A 47 -39.44 49.44 -38.76
C LEU A 47 -40.89 49.28 -38.29
N GLU A 48 -41.44 48.08 -38.43
CA GLU A 48 -42.71 47.74 -37.81
C GLU A 48 -42.56 47.50 -36.30
N VAL A 49 -43.62 47.77 -35.53
CA VAL A 49 -43.66 47.48 -34.07
C VAL A 49 -43.37 45.99 -33.79
N ASN A 50 -43.82 45.09 -34.67
CA ASN A 50 -43.55 43.65 -34.57
C ASN A 50 -42.09 43.30 -34.89
N GLU A 51 -41.46 43.98 -35.86
CA GLU A 51 -40.05 43.79 -36.19
C GLU A 51 -39.14 44.27 -35.06
N ALA A 52 -39.46 45.38 -34.40
CA ALA A 52 -38.72 45.87 -33.25
C ALA A 52 -38.82 44.91 -32.05
N LYS A 53 -40.01 44.33 -31.80
CA LYS A 53 -40.18 43.26 -30.79
C LYS A 53 -39.32 42.04 -31.10
N ARG A 54 -39.32 41.60 -32.36
CA ARG A 54 -38.53 40.45 -32.82
C ARG A 54 -37.03 40.73 -32.68
N LEU A 55 -36.57 41.92 -33.06
CA LEU A 55 -35.17 42.31 -32.97
C LEU A 55 -34.68 42.32 -31.51
N LYS A 56 -35.47 42.86 -30.59
CA LYS A 56 -35.15 42.84 -29.15
C LYS A 56 -35.13 41.44 -28.55
N ALA A 57 -36.06 40.57 -28.95
CA ALA A 57 -36.06 39.17 -28.54
C ALA A 57 -34.80 38.45 -29.04
N LEU A 58 -34.43 38.68 -30.31
CA LEU A 58 -33.21 38.15 -30.90
C LEU A 58 -31.94 38.69 -30.23
N GLU A 59 -31.89 39.96 -29.85
CA GLU A 59 -30.76 40.53 -29.09
C GLU A 59 -30.64 39.91 -27.69
N ALA A 60 -31.76 39.72 -26.99
CA ALA A 60 -31.76 39.06 -25.68
C ALA A 60 -31.30 37.60 -25.77
N GLU A 61 -31.76 36.88 -26.80
CA GLU A 61 -31.34 35.52 -27.08
C GLU A 61 -29.86 35.46 -27.49
N ASN A 62 -29.38 36.38 -28.34
CA ASN A 62 -27.97 36.47 -28.70
C ASN A 62 -27.07 36.71 -27.48
N ASN A 63 -27.49 37.59 -26.57
CA ASN A 63 -26.73 37.83 -25.34
C ASN A 63 -26.71 36.58 -24.43
N LYS A 64 -27.83 35.85 -24.34
CA LYS A 64 -27.89 34.57 -23.62
C LYS A 64 -26.97 33.53 -24.27
N LEU A 65 -26.99 33.40 -25.59
CA LEU A 65 -26.16 32.46 -26.34
C LEU A 65 -24.67 32.80 -26.22
N LYS A 66 -24.28 34.07 -26.35
CA LYS A 66 -22.89 34.52 -26.16
C LYS A 66 -22.36 34.17 -24.78
N ARG A 67 -23.18 34.34 -23.74
CA ARG A 67 -22.82 33.96 -22.36
C ARG A 67 -22.63 32.45 -22.22
N LEU A 68 -23.57 31.65 -22.73
CA LEU A 68 -23.47 30.18 -22.71
C LEU A 68 -22.25 29.68 -23.48
N LEU A 69 -21.95 30.30 -24.63
CA LEU A 69 -20.79 29.98 -25.44
C LEU A 69 -19.49 30.30 -24.69
N ALA A 70 -19.39 31.47 -24.06
CA ALA A 70 -18.21 31.83 -23.25
C ALA A 70 -18.00 30.85 -22.09
N GLU A 71 -19.06 30.48 -21.36
CA GLU A 71 -18.99 29.49 -20.28
C GLU A 71 -18.53 28.11 -20.81
N LYS A 72 -19.03 27.68 -21.98
CA LYS A 72 -18.63 26.40 -22.59
C LYS A 72 -17.22 26.41 -23.15
N LEU A 73 -16.76 27.52 -23.74
CA LEU A 73 -15.40 27.65 -24.24
C LEU A 73 -14.38 27.53 -23.10
N LEU A 74 -14.67 28.14 -21.95
CA LEU A 74 -13.88 28.02 -20.72
C LEU A 74 -13.78 26.57 -20.22
N GLU A 75 -14.90 25.83 -20.24
CA GLU A 75 -14.91 24.40 -19.90
C GLU A 75 -14.03 23.57 -20.85
N VAL A 76 -14.12 23.84 -22.16
CA VAL A 76 -13.34 23.13 -23.19
C VAL A 76 -11.86 23.43 -23.07
N GLU A 77 -11.49 24.69 -22.83
CA GLU A 77 -10.10 25.10 -22.64
C GLU A 77 -9.48 24.44 -21.41
N GLY A 78 -10.21 24.47 -20.28
CA GLY A 78 -9.80 23.78 -19.05
C GLY A 78 -9.66 22.27 -19.25
N MET A 79 -10.55 21.63 -20.01
CA MET A 79 -10.43 20.20 -20.33
C MET A 79 -9.20 19.90 -21.19
N LYS A 80 -8.90 20.73 -22.19
CA LYS A 80 -7.72 20.53 -23.06
C LYS A 80 -6.41 20.58 -22.27
N ASP A 81 -6.30 21.43 -21.26
CA ASP A 81 -5.12 21.49 -20.39
C ASP A 81 -4.91 20.22 -19.54
N VAL A 82 -5.99 19.49 -19.25
CA VAL A 82 -5.97 18.32 -18.36
C VAL A 82 -5.91 16.99 -19.13
N LEU A 83 -6.41 16.95 -20.37
CA LEU A 83 -6.58 15.74 -21.20
C LEU A 83 -5.29 14.90 -21.35
N PHE A 84 -4.12 15.53 -21.33
CA PHE A 84 -2.83 14.85 -21.51
C PHE A 84 -2.20 14.37 -20.19
N LYS A 85 -2.80 14.70 -19.04
CA LYS A 85 -2.29 14.32 -17.71
C LYS A 85 -2.90 12.98 -17.31
N LYS A 86 -2.07 12.01 -16.91
CA LYS A 86 -2.53 10.70 -16.42
C LYS A 86 -3.12 10.83 -15.01
N VAL A 87 -4.44 10.98 -14.93
CA VAL A 87 -5.16 11.22 -13.66
C VAL A 87 -5.97 9.99 -13.26
N VAL A 88 -5.35 9.08 -12.51
CA VAL A 88 -5.97 7.80 -12.13
C VAL A 88 -6.46 7.80 -10.68
N LYS A 89 -5.73 8.44 -9.76
CA LYS A 89 -6.08 8.39 -8.33
C LYS A 89 -7.07 9.49 -7.95
N PRO A 90 -7.96 9.26 -6.96
CA PRO A 90 -8.86 10.30 -6.45
C PRO A 90 -8.12 11.56 -5.96
N SER A 91 -6.91 11.42 -5.39
CA SER A 91 -6.06 12.55 -4.99
C SER A 91 -5.66 13.42 -6.18
N ASP A 92 -5.36 12.80 -7.31
CA ASP A 92 -4.91 13.49 -8.52
C ASP A 92 -6.10 14.21 -9.17
N ARG A 93 -7.28 13.57 -9.17
CA ARG A 93 -8.52 14.21 -9.66
C ARG A 93 -8.94 15.42 -8.81
N LYS A 94 -8.72 15.38 -7.49
CA LYS A 94 -8.92 16.58 -6.63
C LYS A 94 -7.98 17.73 -7.01
N ARG A 95 -6.73 17.43 -7.35
CA ARG A 95 -5.77 18.45 -7.81
C ARG A 95 -6.22 19.07 -9.13
N VAL A 96 -6.71 18.25 -10.06
CA VAL A 96 -7.33 18.72 -11.31
C VAL A 96 -8.51 19.65 -11.03
N ALA A 97 -9.43 19.26 -10.15
CA ALA A 97 -10.56 20.11 -9.80
C ALA A 97 -10.10 21.46 -9.21
N SER A 98 -9.07 21.45 -8.37
CA SER A 98 -8.51 22.68 -7.78
C SER A 98 -7.88 23.57 -8.87
N HIS A 99 -7.10 22.98 -9.77
CA HIS A 99 -6.46 23.65 -10.91
C HIS A 99 -7.48 24.30 -11.86
N LEU A 100 -8.60 23.62 -12.14
CA LEU A 100 -9.70 24.15 -12.96
C LEU A 100 -10.40 25.35 -12.30
N ILE A 101 -10.53 25.34 -10.97
CA ILE A 101 -11.11 26.45 -10.22
C ILE A 101 -10.15 27.63 -10.19
N GLU A 102 -8.87 27.39 -9.91
CA GLU A 102 -7.87 28.45 -9.69
C GLU A 102 -7.43 29.15 -10.99
N LEU A 103 -7.22 28.41 -12.09
CA LEU A 103 -6.71 28.99 -13.34
C LEU A 103 -7.80 29.38 -14.33
N PHE A 104 -8.88 28.60 -14.39
CA PHE A 104 -9.96 28.82 -15.35
C PHE A 104 -11.21 29.44 -14.70
N ASN A 105 -11.14 29.82 -13.41
CA ASN A 105 -12.26 30.41 -12.66
C ASN A 105 -13.58 29.62 -12.78
N LEU A 106 -13.49 28.30 -12.99
CA LEU A 106 -14.66 27.44 -13.10
C LEU A 106 -15.28 27.23 -11.72
N SER A 107 -16.61 27.15 -11.67
CA SER A 107 -17.29 26.83 -10.42
C SER A 107 -16.90 25.45 -9.89
N GLU A 108 -16.92 25.25 -8.57
CA GLU A 108 -16.61 23.95 -7.94
C GLU A 108 -17.44 22.81 -8.55
N ARG A 109 -18.71 23.07 -8.90
CA ARG A 109 -19.61 22.10 -9.52
C ARG A 109 -19.08 21.65 -10.88
N VAL A 110 -18.73 22.59 -11.75
CA VAL A 110 -18.24 22.33 -13.10
C VAL A 110 -16.88 21.64 -13.03
N ALA A 111 -15.96 22.15 -12.21
CA ALA A 111 -14.64 21.55 -12.03
C ALA A 111 -14.71 20.09 -11.50
N CYS A 112 -15.60 19.81 -10.54
CA CYS A 112 -15.85 18.45 -10.05
C CYS A 112 -16.44 17.53 -11.12
N GLN A 113 -17.37 18.06 -11.94
CA GLN A 113 -17.97 17.31 -13.04
C GLN A 113 -16.94 16.97 -14.12
N LEU A 114 -16.13 17.94 -14.56
CA LEU A 114 -15.08 17.76 -15.55
C LEU A 114 -13.97 16.81 -15.06
N SER A 115 -13.61 16.87 -13.77
CA SER A 115 -12.60 16.01 -13.16
C SER A 115 -13.11 14.63 -12.71
N SER A 116 -14.41 14.33 -12.92
CA SER A 116 -15.05 13.08 -12.47
C SER A 116 -14.83 12.78 -10.98
N VAL A 117 -15.07 13.77 -10.12
CA VAL A 117 -15.02 13.67 -8.65
C VAL A 117 -16.31 14.23 -8.05
N SER A 118 -16.87 13.55 -7.03
CA SER A 118 -18.02 14.11 -6.32
C SER A 118 -17.60 15.30 -5.45
N ARG A 119 -18.48 16.30 -5.30
CA ARG A 119 -18.23 17.46 -4.42
C ARG A 119 -17.96 17.05 -2.96
N THR A 120 -18.63 16.01 -2.48
CA THR A 120 -18.39 15.43 -1.15
C THR A 120 -16.98 14.87 -1.03
N ALA A 121 -16.52 14.12 -2.03
CA ALA A 121 -15.15 13.62 -2.07
C ALA A 121 -14.17 14.79 -2.17
N PHE A 122 -14.39 15.79 -3.02
CA PHE A 122 -13.54 16.97 -3.16
C PHE A 122 -13.34 17.70 -1.81
N ARG A 123 -14.45 18.06 -1.16
CA ARG A 123 -14.48 18.77 0.14
C ARG A 123 -13.94 17.95 1.31
N TYR A 124 -13.90 16.63 1.20
CA TYR A 124 -13.42 15.77 2.28
C TYR A 124 -11.97 16.10 2.67
N ARG A 125 -11.79 16.54 3.92
CA ARG A 125 -10.49 16.71 4.56
C ARG A 125 -10.20 15.49 5.43
N PRO A 126 -9.10 14.76 5.19
CA PRO A 126 -8.75 13.61 6.01
C PRO A 126 -8.47 14.04 7.45
N ARG A 127 -9.14 13.41 8.42
CA ARG A 127 -8.81 13.57 9.84
C ARG A 127 -7.54 12.77 10.14
N LYS A 128 -6.48 13.45 10.60
CA LYS A 128 -5.28 12.77 11.09
C LYS A 128 -5.62 12.08 12.42
N LYS A 129 -5.49 10.76 12.47
CA LYS A 129 -5.51 10.03 13.76
C LYS A 129 -4.20 10.30 14.48
N ALA A 130 -4.25 10.39 15.81
CA ALA A 130 -3.05 10.38 16.63
C ALA A 130 -2.44 8.97 16.59
N ASP A 131 -1.47 8.76 15.69
CA ASP A 131 -0.74 7.50 15.55
C ASP A 131 0.57 7.50 16.39
N THR A 132 0.71 8.41 17.36
CA THR A 132 1.96 8.66 18.12
C THR A 132 2.45 7.40 18.84
N VAL A 133 1.59 6.75 19.61
CA VAL A 133 1.90 5.53 20.36
C VAL A 133 2.37 4.40 19.43
N ILE A 134 1.66 4.18 18.31
CA ILE A 134 2.00 3.13 17.34
C ILE A 134 3.34 3.43 16.68
N ARG A 135 3.61 4.71 16.38
CA ARG A 135 4.84 5.16 15.75
C ARG A 135 6.05 4.98 16.67
N GLU A 136 5.95 5.38 17.93
CA GLU A 136 6.98 5.18 18.94
C GLU A 136 7.28 3.69 19.14
N ARG A 137 6.24 2.87 19.32
CA ARG A 137 6.42 1.42 19.47
C ARG A 137 7.02 0.77 18.23
N LEU A 138 6.57 1.18 17.04
CA LEU A 138 7.13 0.67 15.78
C LEU A 138 8.62 1.03 15.63
N ARG A 139 9.04 2.24 16.02
CA ARG A 139 10.46 2.64 16.01
C ARG A 139 11.26 1.80 17.00
N ALA A 140 10.76 1.58 18.21
CA ALA A 140 11.42 0.74 19.20
C ALA A 140 11.63 -0.69 18.67
N LEU A 141 10.58 -1.31 18.13
CA LEU A 141 10.68 -2.66 17.55
C LEU A 141 11.58 -2.72 16.31
N ALA A 142 11.62 -1.67 15.49
CA ALA A 142 12.50 -1.61 14.34
C ALA A 142 13.99 -1.45 14.73
N ALA A 143 14.26 -0.76 15.84
CA ALA A 143 15.60 -0.64 16.41
C ALA A 143 16.06 -1.96 17.04
N GLU A 144 15.16 -2.64 17.75
CA GLU A 144 15.42 -3.95 18.36
C GLU A 144 15.58 -5.07 17.32
N TYR A 145 14.79 -5.02 16.24
CA TYR A 145 14.80 -6.02 15.17
C TYR A 145 15.07 -5.40 13.78
N PRO A 146 16.31 -4.97 13.46
CA PRO A 146 16.62 -4.22 12.24
C PRO A 146 16.35 -4.97 10.93
N ARG A 147 16.25 -6.29 10.98
CA ARG A 147 16.00 -7.15 9.80
C ARG A 147 14.52 -7.43 9.57
N TYR A 148 13.63 -6.96 10.45
CA TYR A 148 12.21 -7.22 10.37
C TYR A 148 11.55 -6.26 9.40
N GLY A 149 10.90 -6.81 8.38
CA GLY A 149 10.03 -6.03 7.51
C GLY A 149 8.71 -5.69 8.20
N TYR A 150 7.94 -4.78 7.60
CA TYR A 150 6.69 -4.26 8.18
C TYR A 150 5.67 -5.35 8.57
N LEU A 151 5.65 -6.52 7.91
CA LEU A 151 4.74 -7.62 8.26
C LEU A 151 5.10 -8.28 9.58
N MET A 152 6.40 -8.43 9.88
CA MET A 152 6.84 -9.01 11.16
C MET A 152 6.57 -8.02 12.29
N LEU A 153 6.91 -6.74 12.08
CA LEU A 153 6.60 -5.67 13.02
C LEU A 153 5.07 -5.53 13.23
N HIS A 154 4.28 -5.71 12.18
CA HIS A 154 2.82 -5.76 12.29
C HIS A 154 2.35 -6.94 13.17
N GLY A 155 2.96 -8.11 13.04
CA GLY A 155 2.65 -9.26 13.89
C GLY A 155 2.87 -8.96 15.38
N LEU A 156 4.00 -8.35 15.72
CA LEU A 156 4.32 -7.93 17.09
C LEU A 156 3.34 -6.87 17.61
N LEU A 157 3.08 -5.81 16.84
CA LEU A 157 2.11 -4.77 17.21
C LEU A 157 0.68 -5.30 17.32
N ARG A 158 0.33 -6.35 16.57
CA ARG A 158 -0.97 -7.02 16.64
C ARG A 158 -1.08 -7.86 17.91
N ALA A 159 -0.02 -8.56 18.31
CA ALA A 159 0.02 -9.30 19.56
C ALA A 159 -0.15 -8.36 20.78
N GLU A 160 0.42 -7.15 20.69
CA GLU A 160 0.23 -6.09 21.70
C GLU A 160 -1.14 -5.39 21.63
N GLY A 161 -2.00 -5.73 20.67
CA GLY A 161 -3.32 -5.11 20.50
C GLY A 161 -3.32 -3.69 19.92
N LEU A 162 -2.15 -3.14 19.56
CA LEU A 162 -1.99 -1.76 19.09
C LEU A 162 -2.49 -1.54 17.67
N VAL A 163 -2.49 -2.58 16.82
CA VAL A 163 -2.91 -2.47 15.42
C VAL A 163 -3.76 -3.66 14.98
N LYS A 164 -4.89 -3.36 14.31
CA LYS A 164 -5.73 -4.36 13.65
C LYS A 164 -5.44 -4.52 12.14
N ASN A 165 -5.06 -3.44 11.47
CA ASN A 165 -4.93 -3.41 10.01
C ASN A 165 -3.48 -3.22 9.56
N LYS A 166 -2.95 -4.20 8.81
CA LYS A 166 -1.60 -4.14 8.19
C LYS A 166 -1.35 -2.89 7.33
N LYS A 167 -2.39 -2.30 6.73
CA LYS A 167 -2.26 -1.06 5.94
C LYS A 167 -1.86 0.14 6.80
N GLN A 168 -2.32 0.20 8.06
CA GLN A 168 -1.93 1.25 8.98
C GLN A 168 -0.44 1.12 9.35
N THR A 169 0.00 -0.08 9.73
CA THR A 169 1.42 -0.35 10.00
C THR A 169 2.29 -0.02 8.78
N TYR A 170 1.89 -0.46 7.58
CA TYR A 170 2.65 -0.19 6.36
C TYR A 170 2.79 1.32 6.05
N ARG A 171 1.71 2.10 6.24
CA ARG A 171 1.72 3.55 6.06
C ARG A 171 2.71 4.20 7.03
N ILE A 172 2.58 3.93 8.34
CA ILE A 172 3.47 4.51 9.36
C ILE A 172 4.92 4.08 9.12
N TYR A 173 5.16 2.79 8.85
CA TYR A 173 6.48 2.26 8.51
C TYR A 173 7.12 2.97 7.30
N THR A 174 6.32 3.33 6.31
CA THR A 174 6.78 4.06 5.12
C THR A 174 7.06 5.53 5.41
N GLU A 175 6.17 6.20 6.18
CA GLU A 175 6.34 7.59 6.64
C GLU A 175 7.61 7.73 7.51
N GLU A 176 7.95 6.71 8.28
CA GLU A 176 9.12 6.67 9.18
C GLU A 176 10.43 6.24 8.51
N GLY A 177 10.42 5.91 7.22
CA GLY A 177 11.64 5.55 6.50
C GLY A 177 12.27 4.22 6.95
N LEU A 178 11.51 3.33 7.59
CA LEU A 178 12.01 2.10 8.20
C LEU A 178 12.24 0.95 7.19
N GLN A 179 12.18 1.23 5.88
CA GLN A 179 12.21 0.18 4.87
C GLN A 179 13.54 -0.59 4.84
N VAL A 180 13.49 -1.87 5.23
CA VAL A 180 14.60 -2.81 5.04
C VAL A 180 14.94 -2.94 3.56
N ARG A 181 16.16 -2.53 3.19
CA ARG A 181 16.70 -2.66 1.84
C ARG A 181 16.78 -4.13 1.45
N THR A 182 16.04 -4.50 0.41
CA THR A 182 16.06 -5.86 -0.15
C THR A 182 16.72 -5.83 -1.52
N LYS A 183 17.73 -6.68 -1.75
CA LYS A 183 18.30 -6.86 -3.09
C LYS A 183 17.26 -7.55 -3.97
N LYS A 184 16.87 -6.92 -5.09
CA LYS A 184 15.99 -7.55 -6.08
C LYS A 184 16.74 -8.71 -6.74
N ARG A 185 16.28 -9.94 -6.53
CA ARG A 185 16.79 -11.13 -7.24
C ARG A 185 15.83 -11.48 -8.38
N LYS A 186 16.36 -11.85 -9.55
CA LYS A 186 15.55 -12.43 -10.62
C LYS A 186 14.88 -13.71 -10.10
N LYS A 187 13.56 -13.77 -10.12
CA LYS A 187 12.81 -14.94 -9.65
C LYS A 187 12.78 -15.97 -10.77
N ILE A 188 13.49 -17.08 -10.59
CA ILE A 188 13.44 -18.22 -11.50
C ILE A 188 12.13 -18.96 -11.23
N GLN A 189 11.28 -19.11 -12.24
CA GLN A 189 10.11 -19.98 -12.15
C GLN A 189 10.57 -21.44 -12.30
N ARG A 190 10.23 -22.26 -11.30
CA ARG A 190 10.44 -23.71 -11.32
C ARG A 190 9.11 -24.37 -10.93
N PRO A 191 8.73 -25.49 -11.55
CA PRO A 191 7.57 -26.26 -11.11
C PRO A 191 7.77 -26.67 -9.66
N ARG A 192 6.77 -26.39 -8.82
CA ARG A 192 6.80 -26.74 -7.40
C ARG A 192 6.21 -28.13 -7.25
N LEU A 193 7.00 -29.08 -6.78
CA LEU A 193 6.48 -30.36 -6.33
C LEU A 193 5.86 -30.15 -4.94
N PRO A 194 4.61 -30.61 -4.70
CA PRO A 194 4.03 -30.57 -3.37
C PRO A 194 4.86 -31.46 -2.44
N MET A 195 5.31 -30.88 -1.33
CA MET A 195 5.91 -31.63 -0.24
C MET A 195 4.80 -32.12 0.69
N GLU A 196 4.96 -33.31 1.24
CA GLU A 196 4.15 -33.74 2.39
C GLU A 196 4.42 -32.80 3.56
N VAL A 197 3.38 -32.10 3.99
CA VAL A 197 3.38 -31.26 5.17
C VAL A 197 2.88 -32.11 6.33
N PRO A 198 3.64 -32.25 7.42
CA PRO A 198 3.19 -32.99 8.59
C PRO A 198 1.89 -32.40 9.16
N SER A 199 1.06 -33.27 9.73
CA SER A 199 -0.25 -32.91 10.30
C SER A 199 -0.25 -32.83 11.82
N THR A 200 0.74 -33.43 12.48
CA THR A 200 0.85 -33.46 13.95
C THR A 200 2.23 -33.07 14.44
N LEU A 201 2.30 -32.65 15.71
CA LEU A 201 3.55 -32.33 16.41
C LEU A 201 4.48 -33.54 16.43
N ASN A 202 5.78 -33.31 16.21
CA ASN A 202 6.83 -34.34 16.24
C ASN A 202 6.63 -35.48 15.21
N GLN A 203 5.73 -35.36 14.24
CA GLN A 203 5.66 -36.36 13.18
C GLN A 203 6.96 -36.40 12.36
N ARG A 204 7.51 -35.23 12.06
CA ARG A 204 8.74 -35.08 11.28
C ARG A 204 9.54 -33.88 11.76
N TRP A 205 10.80 -34.12 12.07
CA TRP A 205 11.77 -33.05 12.26
C TRP A 205 12.64 -32.90 11.01
N SER A 206 13.13 -31.69 10.81
CA SER A 206 14.13 -31.39 9.79
C SER A 206 15.37 -30.84 10.47
N MET A 207 16.54 -31.30 10.04
CA MET A 207 17.81 -30.79 10.55
C MET A 207 18.81 -30.49 9.43
N ASP A 208 19.66 -29.50 9.68
CA ASP A 208 20.70 -29.05 8.74
C ASP A 208 21.77 -28.23 9.46
N PHE A 209 22.96 -28.15 8.86
CA PHE A 209 24.09 -27.39 9.38
C PHE A 209 24.21 -26.01 8.74
N VAL A 210 24.44 -25.01 9.56
CA VAL A 210 24.86 -23.67 9.13
C VAL A 210 26.29 -23.41 9.60
N SER A 211 27.16 -23.03 8.68
CA SER A 211 28.54 -22.64 9.01
C SER A 211 28.65 -21.13 9.17
N ASP A 212 29.51 -20.70 10.09
CA ASP A 212 29.92 -19.31 10.23
C ASP A 212 31.36 -19.20 10.77
N GLN A 213 31.85 -17.99 11.01
CA GLN A 213 33.23 -17.74 11.42
C GLN A 213 33.30 -16.84 12.64
N LEU A 214 34.25 -17.12 13.53
CA LEU A 214 34.63 -16.22 14.61
C LEU A 214 35.50 -15.07 14.06
N ALA A 215 35.66 -14.03 14.87
CA ALA A 215 36.47 -12.85 14.58
C ALA A 215 37.93 -13.18 14.23
N ASN A 216 38.45 -14.30 14.74
CA ASN A 216 39.80 -14.80 14.46
C ASN A 216 39.88 -15.70 13.22
N GLY A 217 38.82 -15.81 12.42
CA GLY A 217 38.75 -16.65 11.21
C GLY A 217 38.47 -18.13 11.47
N ARG A 218 38.43 -18.57 12.74
CA ARG A 218 38.09 -19.96 13.07
C ARG A 218 36.63 -20.23 12.71
N ARG A 219 36.40 -21.22 11.85
CA ARG A 219 35.06 -21.64 11.44
C ARG A 219 34.37 -22.43 12.55
N PHE A 220 33.07 -22.22 12.70
CA PHE A 220 32.21 -23.05 13.54
C PHE A 220 30.94 -23.43 12.78
N ARG A 221 30.23 -24.44 13.29
CA ARG A 221 28.99 -24.95 12.72
C ARG A 221 27.90 -24.98 13.78
N THR A 222 26.68 -24.76 13.32
CA THR A 222 25.46 -24.86 14.11
C THR A 222 24.56 -25.89 13.45
N LEU A 223 24.23 -26.97 14.16
CA LEU A 223 23.14 -27.87 13.77
C LEU A 223 21.84 -27.25 14.25
N ASN A 224 20.90 -27.02 13.35
CA ASN A 224 19.54 -26.59 13.68
C ASN A 224 18.59 -27.76 13.53
N VAL A 225 17.71 -27.98 14.52
CA VAL A 225 16.63 -28.97 14.47
C VAL A 225 15.31 -28.24 14.60
N VAL A 226 14.39 -28.49 13.66
CA VAL A 226 13.06 -27.85 13.62
C VAL A 226 11.96 -28.89 13.52
N ASP A 227 10.86 -28.66 14.22
CA ASP A 227 9.62 -29.41 14.03
C ASP A 227 8.85 -28.81 12.84
N ASP A 228 8.56 -29.63 11.84
CA ASP A 228 8.02 -29.15 10.58
C ASP A 228 6.58 -28.65 10.70
N TYR A 229 5.82 -29.20 11.65
CA TYR A 229 4.45 -28.80 11.90
C TYR A 229 4.37 -27.47 12.65
N SER A 230 4.93 -27.39 13.87
CA SER A 230 4.87 -26.20 14.71
C SER A 230 5.80 -25.07 14.27
N ARG A 231 6.80 -25.38 13.43
CA ARG A 231 7.93 -24.50 13.10
C ARG A 231 8.83 -24.18 14.28
N GLU A 232 8.67 -24.89 15.39
CA GLU A 232 9.43 -24.70 16.60
C GLU A 232 10.86 -25.20 16.40
N MET A 233 11.82 -24.40 16.85
CA MET A 233 13.21 -24.80 16.90
C MET A 233 13.42 -25.71 18.11
N VAL A 234 13.45 -27.02 17.86
CA VAL A 234 13.58 -28.04 18.90
C VAL A 234 14.93 -27.93 19.60
N GLY A 235 16.00 -27.61 18.86
CA GLY A 235 17.32 -27.44 19.46
C GLY A 235 18.37 -26.93 18.50
N GLN A 236 19.47 -26.43 19.08
CA GLN A 236 20.66 -26.03 18.36
C GLN A 236 21.92 -26.58 19.02
N LEU A 237 22.85 -27.11 18.21
CA LEU A 237 24.17 -27.54 18.67
C LEU A 237 25.24 -26.69 17.99
N VAL A 238 25.94 -25.87 18.78
CA VAL A 238 26.97 -24.93 18.27
C VAL A 238 28.37 -25.37 18.71
N CYS A 239 29.19 -25.77 17.75
CA CYS A 239 30.56 -26.24 17.99
C CYS A 239 31.49 -25.95 16.79
N VAL A 240 32.79 -25.96 17.03
CA VAL A 240 33.81 -25.84 15.96
C VAL A 240 33.80 -27.06 15.05
N SER A 241 33.76 -28.25 15.64
CA SER A 241 33.59 -29.52 14.94
C SER A 241 32.41 -30.27 15.56
N ILE A 242 31.60 -30.88 14.70
CA ILE A 242 30.44 -31.68 15.07
C ILE A 242 30.62 -33.04 14.42
N SER A 243 30.73 -34.09 15.23
CA SER A 243 30.78 -35.48 14.75
C SER A 243 29.40 -36.13 14.82
N GLY A 244 29.18 -37.19 14.05
CA GLY A 244 27.93 -37.96 14.11
C GLY A 244 27.60 -38.49 15.51
N ARG A 245 28.60 -38.80 16.33
CA ARG A 245 28.41 -39.18 17.74
C ARG A 245 27.87 -38.00 18.59
N GLN A 246 28.36 -36.79 18.34
CA GLN A 246 27.85 -35.60 19.03
C GLN A 246 26.41 -35.29 18.60
N VAL A 247 26.08 -35.48 17.32
CA VAL A 247 24.69 -35.35 16.82
C VAL A 247 23.77 -36.37 17.50
N ALA A 248 24.14 -37.66 17.50
CA ALA A 248 23.35 -38.71 18.14
C ALA A 248 23.10 -38.43 19.64
N ARG A 249 24.14 -38.02 20.37
CA ARG A 249 24.00 -37.64 21.79
C ARG A 249 23.05 -36.45 21.96
N PHE A 250 23.18 -35.43 21.12
CA PHE A 250 22.32 -34.25 21.16
C PHE A 250 20.86 -34.59 20.86
N LEU A 251 20.59 -35.41 19.83
CA LEU A 251 19.24 -35.85 19.51
C LEU A 251 18.63 -36.71 20.62
N SER A 252 19.42 -37.54 21.30
CA SER A 252 18.97 -38.30 22.47
C SER A 252 18.48 -37.35 23.57
N GLN A 253 19.27 -36.33 23.91
CA GLN A 253 18.89 -35.31 24.90
C GLN A 253 17.59 -34.58 24.51
N LEU A 254 17.39 -34.30 23.21
CA LEU A 254 16.16 -33.66 22.74
C LEU A 254 14.94 -34.57 22.90
N ILE A 255 15.08 -35.88 22.67
CA ILE A 255 14.00 -36.87 22.83
C ILE A 255 13.71 -37.13 24.32
N ASP A 256 14.69 -36.96 25.21
CA ASP A 256 14.44 -37.06 26.65
C ASP A 256 13.60 -35.89 27.16
N MET A 257 13.77 -34.70 26.56
CA MET A 257 13.02 -33.49 26.94
C MET A 257 11.67 -33.34 26.23
N ARG A 258 11.47 -34.01 25.09
CA ARG A 258 10.29 -33.86 24.22
C ARG A 258 9.91 -35.19 23.60
N ALA A 259 8.62 -35.37 23.31
CA ALA A 259 8.14 -36.55 22.60
C ALA A 259 8.96 -36.86 21.33
N ARG A 260 9.31 -38.13 21.19
CA ARG A 260 10.14 -38.67 20.12
C ARG A 260 9.55 -38.38 18.73
N PRO A 261 10.37 -37.98 17.74
CA PRO A 261 9.87 -37.79 16.40
C PRO A 261 9.60 -39.12 15.68
N GLY A 262 8.62 -39.12 14.77
CA GLY A 262 8.39 -40.27 13.87
C GLY A 262 9.50 -40.45 12.84
N SER A 263 10.00 -39.34 12.29
CA SER A 263 11.11 -39.34 11.34
C SER A 263 11.92 -38.04 11.39
N ILE A 264 13.16 -38.09 10.93
CA ILE A 264 14.04 -36.92 10.79
C ILE A 264 14.55 -36.83 9.35
N VAL A 265 14.37 -35.67 8.72
CA VAL A 265 14.88 -35.36 7.38
C VAL A 265 16.21 -34.64 7.49
N CYS A 266 17.20 -35.12 6.74
CA CYS A 266 18.55 -34.54 6.69
C CYS A 266 19.18 -34.70 5.30
N ASP A 267 20.28 -33.99 5.07
CA ASP A 267 21.08 -34.15 3.86
C ASP A 267 22.03 -35.37 3.95
N ASN A 268 22.75 -35.65 2.86
CA ASN A 268 23.70 -36.76 2.81
C ASN A 268 25.06 -36.40 3.43
N GLY A 269 25.11 -35.45 4.37
CA GLY A 269 26.32 -35.09 5.09
C GLY A 269 26.95 -36.28 5.82
N THR A 270 28.28 -36.29 5.91
CA THR A 270 29.07 -37.37 6.52
C THR A 270 28.71 -37.62 8.00
N GLU A 271 28.26 -36.59 8.69
CA GLU A 271 27.82 -36.65 10.08
C GLU A 271 26.54 -37.47 10.22
N PHE A 272 25.59 -37.29 9.28
CA PHE A 272 24.29 -37.95 9.29
C PHE A 272 24.35 -39.39 8.76
N THR A 273 25.24 -39.66 7.81
CA THR A 273 25.47 -41.00 7.25
C THR A 273 26.44 -41.85 8.07
N SER A 274 26.91 -41.35 9.21
CA SER A 274 27.86 -42.05 10.08
C SER A 274 27.27 -43.29 10.76
N LYS A 275 28.13 -44.27 11.11
CA LYS A 275 27.73 -45.47 11.89
C LYS A 275 27.04 -45.11 13.21
N ALA A 276 27.50 -44.05 13.88
CA ALA A 276 26.91 -43.60 15.15
C ALA A 276 25.44 -43.16 14.96
N MET A 277 25.13 -42.44 13.88
CA MET A 277 23.76 -42.04 13.56
C MET A 277 22.89 -43.21 13.13
N PHE A 278 23.48 -44.18 12.41
CA PHE A 278 22.78 -45.42 12.06
C PHE A 278 22.37 -46.23 13.30
N PHE A 279 23.29 -46.48 14.23
CA PHE A 279 22.98 -47.20 15.48
C PHE A 279 21.96 -46.43 16.32
N TRP A 280 22.15 -45.13 16.47
CA TRP A 280 21.21 -44.28 17.20
C TRP A 280 19.80 -44.33 16.62
N SER A 281 19.64 -44.32 15.28
CA SER A 281 18.35 -44.44 14.61
C SER A 281 17.68 -45.79 14.88
N LYS A 282 18.47 -46.87 14.96
CA LYS A 282 17.98 -48.21 15.29
C LYS A 282 17.54 -48.32 16.75
N GLU A 283 18.33 -47.82 17.67
CA GLU A 283 18.05 -47.84 19.12
C GLU A 283 16.85 -46.94 19.48
N SER A 284 16.81 -45.74 18.93
CA SER A 284 15.71 -44.80 19.18
C SER A 284 14.44 -45.13 18.38
N HIS A 285 14.50 -46.05 17.41
CA HIS A 285 13.45 -46.33 16.43
C HIS A 285 12.93 -45.09 15.68
N VAL A 286 13.77 -44.06 15.52
CA VAL A 286 13.47 -42.88 14.71
C VAL A 286 13.95 -43.11 13.28
N LYS A 287 13.07 -42.95 12.29
CA LYS A 287 13.43 -43.13 10.87
C LYS A 287 14.24 -41.93 10.35
N LEU A 288 15.48 -42.16 9.93
CA LEU A 288 16.26 -41.16 9.19
C LEU A 288 15.90 -41.19 7.70
N SER A 289 15.45 -40.04 7.18
CA SER A 289 15.07 -39.85 5.78
C SER A 289 16.05 -38.91 5.11
N PHE A 290 16.85 -39.42 4.19
CA PHE A 290 17.83 -38.63 3.45
C PHE A 290 17.22 -37.99 2.21
N ILE A 291 17.53 -36.71 1.97
CA ILE A 291 17.10 -36.04 0.73
C ILE A 291 17.88 -36.55 -0.48
N GLN A 292 17.28 -36.40 -1.66
CA GLN A 292 17.94 -36.71 -2.92
C GLN A 292 19.06 -35.70 -3.20
N PRO A 293 20.23 -36.14 -3.70
CA PRO A 293 21.30 -35.25 -4.13
C PRO A 293 20.80 -34.17 -5.09
N GLY A 294 21.15 -32.91 -4.82
CA GLY A 294 20.74 -31.77 -5.64
C GLY A 294 19.27 -31.32 -5.47
N LYS A 295 18.52 -31.86 -4.50
CA LYS A 295 17.13 -31.44 -4.19
C LYS A 295 16.97 -30.83 -2.79
N PRO A 296 17.59 -29.65 -2.54
CA PRO A 296 17.48 -28.91 -1.26
C PRO A 296 16.04 -28.66 -0.83
N THR A 297 15.13 -28.50 -1.80
CA THR A 297 13.72 -28.23 -1.57
C THR A 297 13.01 -29.30 -0.78
N GLN A 298 13.53 -30.54 -0.70
CA GLN A 298 12.94 -31.59 0.15
C GLN A 298 13.13 -31.32 1.65
N ASN A 299 14.07 -30.44 2.02
CA ASN A 299 14.32 -30.00 3.40
C ASN A 299 13.93 -28.51 3.59
N ALA A 300 12.95 -28.01 2.84
CA ALA A 300 12.64 -26.58 2.76
C ALA A 300 12.30 -25.90 4.11
N PHE A 301 11.85 -26.68 5.11
CA PHE A 301 11.50 -26.17 6.44
C PHE A 301 12.75 -25.65 7.16
N VAL A 302 13.80 -26.47 7.26
CA VAL A 302 15.07 -26.05 7.86
C VAL A 302 15.83 -25.08 6.97
N GLU A 303 15.71 -25.16 5.63
CA GLU A 303 16.32 -24.14 4.77
C GLU A 303 15.72 -22.75 5.01
N SER A 304 14.39 -22.67 5.14
CA SER A 304 13.71 -21.43 5.49
C SER A 304 14.12 -20.92 6.88
N LEU A 305 14.36 -21.84 7.81
CA LEU A 305 14.87 -21.51 9.14
C LEU A 305 16.30 -20.95 9.06
N ASN A 306 17.20 -21.65 8.37
CA ASN A 306 18.60 -21.29 8.20
C ASN A 306 18.75 -19.92 7.52
N GLY A 307 17.89 -19.62 6.55
CA GLY A 307 17.83 -18.29 5.94
C GLY A 307 17.49 -17.17 6.94
N LYS A 308 16.53 -17.42 7.85
CA LYS A 308 16.17 -16.47 8.92
C LYS A 308 17.29 -16.38 9.94
N PHE A 309 17.78 -17.51 10.43
CA PHE A 309 18.88 -17.58 11.40
C PHE A 309 20.11 -16.82 10.92
N ARG A 310 20.50 -17.00 9.66
CA ARG A 310 21.65 -16.28 9.10
C ARG A 310 21.40 -14.79 9.00
N ASN A 311 20.22 -14.37 8.53
CA ASN A 311 19.93 -12.95 8.36
C ASN A 311 19.68 -12.21 9.69
N GLU A 312 18.96 -12.84 10.60
CA GLU A 312 18.44 -12.26 11.84
C GLU A 312 19.40 -12.44 13.03
N CYS A 313 20.25 -13.48 13.04
CA CYS A 313 21.23 -13.70 14.11
C CYS A 313 22.67 -13.55 13.59
N LEU A 314 23.15 -14.48 12.76
CA LEU A 314 24.57 -14.57 12.41
C LEU A 314 25.11 -13.29 11.76
N ASN A 315 24.41 -12.73 10.76
CA ASN A 315 24.84 -11.52 10.07
C ASN A 315 24.72 -10.23 10.91
N GLN A 316 24.10 -10.28 12.10
CA GLN A 316 24.02 -9.14 13.01
C GLN A 316 25.14 -9.13 14.04
N HIS A 317 25.80 -10.26 14.26
CA HIS A 317 26.75 -10.42 15.34
C HIS A 317 28.16 -10.67 14.80
N TRP A 318 29.13 -10.04 15.44
CA TRP A 318 30.54 -10.33 15.23
C TRP A 318 31.06 -11.16 16.42
N PHE A 319 31.13 -12.48 16.25
CA PHE A 319 31.42 -13.41 17.34
C PHE A 319 32.93 -13.45 17.65
N ARG A 320 33.32 -13.01 18.84
CA ARG A 320 34.74 -13.06 19.28
C ARG A 320 35.12 -14.42 19.87
N THR A 321 34.20 -15.06 20.59
CA THR A 321 34.43 -16.33 21.30
C THR A 321 33.30 -17.32 21.02
N MET A 322 33.58 -18.61 21.20
CA MET A 322 32.59 -19.68 21.06
C MET A 322 31.48 -19.59 22.12
N GLU A 323 31.82 -19.16 23.33
CA GLU A 323 30.84 -18.96 24.42
C GLU A 323 29.85 -17.85 24.07
N LYS A 324 30.34 -16.71 23.57
CA LYS A 324 29.46 -15.64 23.11
C LYS A 324 28.58 -16.10 21.94
N ALA A 325 29.14 -16.85 21.00
CA ALA A 325 28.35 -17.40 19.90
C ALA A 325 27.23 -18.32 20.42
N ARG A 326 27.51 -19.21 21.37
CA ARG A 326 26.50 -20.06 22.00
C ARG A 326 25.40 -19.23 22.67
N TYR A 327 25.78 -18.24 23.47
CA TYR A 327 24.83 -17.38 24.18
C TYR A 327 23.89 -16.62 23.24
N GLU A 328 24.43 -15.93 22.23
CA GLU A 328 23.59 -15.13 21.30
C GLU A 328 22.72 -16.01 20.40
N ILE A 329 23.21 -17.19 20.02
CA ILE A 329 22.43 -18.16 19.24
C ILE A 329 21.28 -18.73 20.09
N ASP A 330 21.54 -19.07 21.35
CA ASP A 330 20.53 -19.58 22.28
C ASP A 330 19.46 -18.52 22.59
N LYS A 331 19.89 -17.28 22.84
CA LYS A 331 19.00 -16.12 22.98
C LYS A 331 18.12 -15.92 21.74
N TRP A 332 18.69 -16.10 20.55
CA TRP A 332 17.92 -16.03 19.31
C TRP A 332 16.93 -17.19 19.17
N ARG A 333 17.28 -18.41 19.61
CA ARG A 333 16.34 -19.56 19.67
C ARG A 333 15.13 -19.23 20.54
N GLU A 334 15.36 -18.73 21.75
CA GLU A 334 14.29 -18.34 22.67
C GLU A 334 13.37 -17.30 22.05
N HIS A 335 13.96 -16.24 21.48
CA HIS A 335 13.18 -15.22 20.77
C HIS A 335 12.40 -15.80 19.59
N TYR A 336 13.02 -16.65 18.77
CA TYR A 336 12.38 -17.31 17.62
C TYR A 336 11.18 -18.16 18.05
N ASN A 337 11.29 -18.91 19.14
CA ASN A 337 10.25 -19.81 19.61
C ASN A 337 9.10 -19.12 20.36
N HIS A 338 9.38 -18.05 21.11
CA HIS A 338 8.42 -17.44 22.04
C HIS A 338 7.87 -16.08 21.59
N VAL A 339 8.60 -15.32 20.77
CA VAL A 339 8.26 -13.91 20.48
C VAL A 339 8.08 -13.67 18.99
N ARG A 340 8.95 -14.26 18.15
CA ARG A 340 8.95 -14.03 16.71
C ARG A 340 7.62 -14.44 16.09
N PRO A 341 6.96 -13.56 15.31
CA PRO A 341 5.72 -13.92 14.64
C PRO A 341 5.98 -14.70 13.34
N HIS A 342 5.14 -15.70 13.07
CA HIS A 342 5.21 -16.52 11.87
C HIS A 342 3.99 -16.34 10.97
N SER A 343 4.19 -15.83 9.75
CA SER A 343 3.09 -15.60 8.82
C SER A 343 2.33 -16.88 8.43
N SER A 344 3.01 -18.03 8.40
CA SER A 344 2.39 -19.34 8.18
C SER A 344 1.53 -19.81 9.35
N LEU A 345 1.78 -19.28 10.56
CA LEU A 345 1.07 -19.62 11.79
C LEU A 345 0.14 -18.47 12.22
N ASN A 346 -0.35 -17.67 11.26
CA ASN A 346 -1.20 -16.50 11.52
C ASN A 346 -0.58 -15.47 12.51
N TYR A 347 0.74 -15.31 12.45
CA TYR A 347 1.56 -14.45 13.31
C TYR A 347 1.68 -14.88 14.77
N LEU A 348 1.30 -16.12 15.11
CA LEU A 348 1.65 -16.73 16.39
C LEU A 348 3.13 -17.09 16.44
N SER A 349 3.67 -17.14 17.65
CA SER A 349 4.97 -17.76 17.89
C SER A 349 4.88 -19.29 17.75
N PRO A 350 5.97 -19.98 17.41
CA PRO A 350 5.97 -21.44 17.29
C PRO A 350 5.48 -22.17 18.54
N VAL A 351 5.89 -21.71 19.73
CA VAL A 351 5.47 -22.34 21.00
C VAL A 351 3.99 -22.10 21.29
N GLU A 352 3.46 -20.90 21.04
CA GLU A 352 2.03 -20.64 21.19
C GLU A 352 1.20 -21.47 20.22
N PHE A 353 1.69 -21.64 18.99
CA PHE A 353 1.03 -22.49 18.01
C PHE A 353 1.05 -23.96 18.45
N ALA A 354 2.20 -24.47 18.90
CA ALA A 354 2.32 -25.83 19.43
C ALA A 354 1.36 -26.07 20.60
N LYS A 355 1.25 -25.12 21.53
CA LYS A 355 0.30 -25.18 22.67
C LYS A 355 -1.17 -25.19 22.26
N ARG A 356 -1.53 -24.61 21.10
CA ARG A 356 -2.90 -24.62 20.58
C ARG A 356 -3.24 -25.87 19.77
N ALA A 357 -2.21 -26.57 19.31
CA ALA A 357 -2.35 -27.75 18.45
C ALA A 357 -2.13 -29.07 19.19
N ALA A 358 -1.48 -29.02 20.37
CA ALA A 358 -1.54 -30.06 21.39
C ALA A 358 -2.92 -30.04 22.06
#